data_AF-A0A6B2G7B2-F1
#
_entry.id   AF-A0A6B2G7B2-F1
#
_cell.length_a   1.000
_cell.length_b   1.000
_cell.length_c   1.000
_cell.angle_alpha   90.00
_cell.angle_beta   90.00
_cell.angle_gamma   90.00
#
_symmetry.space_group_name_H-M   'P 1'
#
loop_
_entity.id
_entity.type
_entity.pdbx_description
1 polymer ?
#
loop_
_entity_poly.entity_id
_entity_poly.type
_entity_poly.pdbx_seq_one_letter_code
_entity_poly.pdbx_strand_id
1 'polypeptide(L)'
;IIISTNIQNIDAINLQILNTIVSAREQEIPVVFALNRFKLGSAVRVHSNVSVVAILDCNNVFEFTKEIHPLIEKLRQDYLYKTAQFTSPINDIKLKTENLRID
;
A
#
# COMPACT_ATOMS: atom_id res chain seq x y z
N ILE A 1 8.06 2.63 -7.43
CA ILE A 1 7.71 2.24 -6.04
C ILE A 1 6.88 3.35 -5.43
N ILE A 2 5.79 3.04 -4.72
CA ILE A 2 5.00 4.01 -3.96
C ILE A 2 5.36 3.92 -2.48
N ILE A 3 5.61 5.07 -1.84
CA ILE A 3 5.78 5.18 -0.40
C ILE A 3 4.63 6.01 0.14
N SER A 4 3.82 5.44 1.01
CA SER A 4 2.66 6.12 1.61
C SER A 4 2.74 6.08 3.12
N THR A 5 2.18 7.05 3.83
CA THR A 5 1.94 6.87 5.27
C THR A 5 0.83 5.85 5.52
N ASN A 6 0.91 5.14 6.66
CA ASN A 6 -0.17 4.27 7.09
C ASN A 6 -1.43 5.12 7.38
N ILE A 7 -2.58 4.66 6.89
CA ILE A 7 -3.86 5.32 7.09
C ILE A 7 -4.48 4.73 8.36
N GLN A 8 -4.48 5.51 9.44
CA GLN A 8 -5.08 5.08 10.71
C GLN A 8 -6.55 5.53 10.84
N ASN A 9 -6.94 6.63 10.19
CA ASN A 9 -8.31 7.17 10.19
C ASN A 9 -8.79 7.41 8.76
N ILE A 10 -10.09 7.23 8.50
CA ILE A 10 -10.67 7.44 7.17
C ILE A 10 -11.32 8.84 7.14
N ASP A 11 -10.56 9.81 6.61
CA ASP A 11 -11.02 11.16 6.26
C ASP A 11 -10.92 11.37 4.74
N ALA A 12 -11.52 12.43 4.19
CA ALA A 12 -11.54 12.68 2.74
C ALA A 12 -10.15 12.66 2.07
N ILE A 13 -9.13 13.23 2.74
CA ILE A 13 -7.72 13.20 2.25
C ILE A 13 -7.18 11.76 2.27
N ASN A 14 -7.57 10.97 3.27
CA ASN A 14 -7.10 9.60 3.41
C ASN A 14 -7.78 8.66 2.42
N LEU A 15 -8.99 8.96 1.93
CA LEU A 15 -9.63 8.23 0.83
C LEU A 15 -8.85 8.36 -0.48
N GLN A 16 -8.32 9.55 -0.81
CA GLN A 16 -7.49 9.71 -2.01
C GLN A 16 -6.17 8.92 -1.93
N ILE A 17 -5.55 8.91 -0.74
CA ILE A 17 -4.35 8.11 -0.48
C ILE A 17 -4.69 6.62 -0.61
N LEU A 18 -5.82 6.18 -0.05
CA LEU A 18 -6.29 4.80 -0.17
C LEU A 18 -6.50 4.39 -1.62
N ASN A 19 -7.17 5.22 -2.42
CA ASN A 19 -7.38 4.96 -3.84
C ASN A 19 -6.05 4.84 -4.59
N THR A 20 -5.07 5.68 -4.26
CA THR A 20 -3.72 5.58 -4.85
C THR A 20 -3.05 4.26 -4.50
N ILE A 21 -3.16 3.81 -3.24
CA ILE A 21 -2.61 2.51 -2.81
C ILE A 21 -3.31 1.35 -3.52
N VAL A 22 -4.64 1.41 -3.66
CA VAL A 22 -5.41 0.37 -4.36
C VAL A 22 -5.01 0.30 -5.84
N SER A 23 -4.97 1.43 -6.55
CA SER A 23 -4.55 1.46 -7.96
C SER A 23 -3.11 1.01 -8.16
N ALA A 24 -2.20 1.36 -7.23
CA ALA A 24 -0.83 0.87 -7.28
C ALA A 24 -0.76 -0.67 -7.15
N ARG A 25 -1.61 -1.26 -6.30
CA ARG A 25 -1.69 -2.73 -6.14
C ARG A 25 -2.24 -3.41 -7.38
N GLU A 26 -3.30 -2.86 -7.98
CA GLU A 26 -3.91 -3.39 -9.21
C GLU A 26 -2.90 -3.42 -10.38
N GLN A 27 -1.97 -2.47 -10.41
CA GLN A 27 -0.91 -2.38 -11.40
C GLN A 27 0.39 -3.11 -10.97
N GLU A 28 0.34 -3.90 -9.90
CA GLU A 28 1.49 -4.63 -9.34
C GLU A 28 2.69 -3.73 -8.96
N ILE A 29 2.44 -2.44 -8.69
CA ILE A 29 3.45 -1.49 -8.25
C ILE A 29 3.72 -1.70 -6.75
N PRO A 30 4.98 -1.90 -6.33
CA PRO A 30 5.31 -2.08 -4.92
C PRO A 30 4.94 -0.86 -4.07
N VAL A 31 4.27 -1.11 -2.95
CA VAL A 31 3.87 -0.10 -1.96
C VAL A 31 4.59 -0.35 -0.63
N VAL A 32 5.20 0.69 -0.07
CA VAL A 32 5.85 0.66 1.25
C VAL A 32 5.22 1.72 2.15
N PHE A 33 5.11 1.40 3.45
CA PHE A 33 4.55 2.34 4.42
C PHE A 33 5.65 3.12 5.16
N ALA A 34 5.59 4.44 5.08
CA ALA A 34 6.43 5.35 5.86
C ALA A 34 5.87 5.52 7.28
N LEU A 35 6.78 5.79 8.23
CA LEU A 35 6.45 5.97 9.65
C LEU A 35 5.56 7.19 9.91
N ASN A 36 5.85 8.34 9.29
CA ASN A 36 5.04 9.55 9.42
C ASN A 36 5.26 10.53 8.26
N ARG A 37 4.32 11.48 8.10
CA ARG A 37 4.28 12.45 6.99
C ARG A 37 5.42 13.47 7.03
N PHE A 38 5.86 13.82 8.23
CA PHE A 38 6.93 14.79 8.43
C PHE A 38 8.29 14.25 7.96
N LYS A 39 8.64 13.03 8.38
CA LYS A 39 9.87 12.34 7.94
C LYS A 39 9.84 12.07 6.44
N LEU A 40 8.68 11.73 5.89
CA LEU A 40 8.53 11.54 4.45
C LEU A 40 8.79 12.86 3.68
N GLY A 41 8.26 13.99 4.15
CA GLY A 41 8.55 15.30 3.58
C GLY A 41 10.03 15.68 3.67
N SER A 42 10.65 15.47 4.82
CA SER A 42 12.09 15.69 5.02
C SER A 42 12.94 14.85 4.06
N ALA A 43 12.57 13.58 3.82
CA ALA A 43 13.28 12.70 2.89
C ALA A 43 13.27 13.21 1.44
N VAL A 44 12.21 13.91 1.03
CA VAL A 44 12.10 14.56 -0.30
C VAL A 44 12.48 16.04 -0.29
N ARG A 45 13.09 16.52 0.80
CA ARG A 45 13.53 17.92 0.99
C ARG A 45 12.41 18.95 0.90
N VAL A 46 11.18 18.56 1.25
CA VAL A 46 10.02 19.45 1.30
C VAL A 46 9.72 19.82 2.76
N HIS A 47 9.48 21.10 3.02
CA HIS A 47 9.21 21.64 4.37
C HIS A 47 7.75 21.49 4.81
N SER A 48 7.05 20.50 4.27
CA SER A 48 5.63 20.23 4.54
C SER A 48 5.39 18.74 4.74
N ASN A 49 4.23 18.41 5.30
CA ASN A 49 3.81 17.03 5.50
C ASN A 49 3.48 16.38 4.17
N VAL A 50 4.19 15.30 3.83
CA VAL A 50 3.96 14.52 2.61
C VAL A 50 3.28 13.21 2.95
N SER A 51 2.19 12.91 2.27
CA SER A 51 1.40 11.69 2.52
C SER A 51 1.80 10.52 1.62
N VAL A 52 2.19 10.83 0.37
CA VAL A 52 2.53 9.84 -0.66
C VAL A 52 3.71 10.37 -1.48
N VAL A 53 4.65 9.49 -1.81
CA VAL A 53 5.76 9.73 -2.73
C VAL A 53 5.81 8.59 -3.73
N ALA A 54 6.05 8.91 -5.00
CA ALA A 54 6.35 7.93 -6.03
C ALA A 54 7.83 8.04 -6.39
N ILE A 55 8.55 6.91 -6.33
CA ILE A 55 9.91 6.80 -6.88
C ILE A 55 9.77 6.33 -8.32
N LEU A 56 10.14 7.20 -9.25
CA LEU A 56 10.06 6.99 -10.70
C LEU A 56 11.36 6.44 -11.31
N ASP A 57 12.51 6.81 -10.73
CA ASP A 57 13.83 6.36 -11.18
C ASP A 57 14.74 6.09 -9.97
N CYS A 58 15.47 4.97 -10.03
CA CYS A 58 16.43 4.50 -9.03
C CYS A 58 17.86 4.33 -9.59
N ASN A 59 18.12 4.71 -10.85
CA ASN A 59 19.36 4.40 -11.57
C ASN A 59 20.63 4.84 -10.81
N ASN A 60 20.58 5.97 -10.11
CA ASN A 60 21.73 6.52 -9.37
C ASN A 60 21.89 5.98 -7.94
N VAL A 61 21.08 5.01 -7.52
CA VAL A 61 21.05 4.47 -6.15
C VAL A 61 21.21 2.95 -6.15
N PHE A 62 21.93 2.42 -7.15
CA PHE A 62 21.94 1.00 -7.51
C PHE A 62 22.30 0.05 -6.35
N GLU A 63 23.28 0.40 -5.53
CA GLU A 63 23.68 -0.42 -4.37
C GLU A 63 22.59 -0.49 -3.30
N PHE A 64 21.95 0.64 -2.98
CA PHE A 64 20.83 0.68 -2.04
C PHE A 64 19.60 -0.06 -2.58
N THR A 65 19.40 0.02 -3.90
CA THR A 65 18.26 -0.63 -4.57
C THR A 65 18.40 -2.16 -4.54
N LYS A 66 19.63 -2.69 -4.59
CA LYS A 66 19.91 -4.14 -4.44
C LYS A 66 19.49 -4.70 -3.08
N GLU A 67 19.60 -3.93 -2.01
CA GLU A 67 19.24 -4.37 -0.66
C GLU A 67 17.76 -4.14 -0.34
N ILE A 68 17.23 -3.00 -0.79
CA ILE A 68 15.85 -2.61 -0.49
C ILE A 68 14.84 -3.38 -1.33
N HIS A 69 15.10 -3.63 -2.60
CA HIS A 69 14.13 -4.29 -3.47
C HIS A 69 13.72 -5.69 -2.96
N PRO A 70 14.66 -6.58 -2.54
CA PRO A 70 14.30 -7.86 -1.93
C PRO A 70 13.50 -7.71 -0.64
N LEU A 71 13.81 -6.70 0.19
CA LEU A 71 13.08 -6.43 1.43
C LEU A 71 11.63 -6.02 1.13
N ILE A 72 11.43 -5.12 0.17
CA ILE A 72 10.11 -4.66 -0.27
C ILE A 72 9.29 -5.85 -0.78
N GLU A 73 9.91 -6.69 -1.61
CA GLU A 73 9.22 -7.86 -2.16
C GLU A 73 8.86 -8.87 -1.08
N LYS A 74 9.78 -9.13 -0.13
CA LYS A 74 9.48 -9.97 1.03
C LYS A 74 8.31 -9.42 1.85
N LEU A 75 8.31 -8.12 2.15
CA LEU A 75 7.21 -7.49 2.89
C LEU A 75 5.88 -7.56 2.13
N ARG A 76 5.92 -7.46 0.80
CA ARG A 76 4.74 -7.65 -0.05
C ARG A 76 4.21 -9.08 0.07
N GLN A 77 5.07 -10.09 -0.02
CA GLN A 77 4.68 -11.49 0.14
C GLN A 77 4.13 -11.77 1.54
N ASP A 78 4.78 -11.27 2.59
CA ASP A 78 4.32 -11.40 3.98
C ASP A 78 2.93 -10.77 4.17
N TYR A 79 2.70 -9.61 3.54
CA TYR A 79 1.40 -8.95 3.56
C TYR A 79 0.34 -9.77 2.82
N LEU A 80 0.63 -10.22 1.58
CA LEU A 80 -0.28 -11.03 0.77
C LEU A 80 -0.66 -12.33 1.48
N TYR A 81 0.32 -13.02 2.05
CA TYR A 81 0.14 -14.24 2.84
C TYR A 81 -0.79 -13.99 4.03
N LYS A 82 -0.56 -12.92 4.81
CA LYS A 82 -1.45 -12.55 5.91
C LYS A 82 -2.86 -12.26 5.41
N THR A 83 -3.03 -11.43 4.37
CA THR A 83 -4.37 -11.14 3.83
C THR A 83 -5.07 -12.39 3.29
N ALA A 84 -4.35 -13.31 2.65
CA ALA A 84 -4.90 -14.58 2.16
C ALA A 84 -5.41 -15.47 3.31
N GLN A 85 -4.72 -15.45 4.45
CA GLN A 85 -5.16 -16.13 5.68
C GLN A 85 -6.40 -15.48 6.32
N PHE A 86 -6.60 -14.17 6.15
CA PHE A 86 -7.77 -13.46 6.66
C PHE A 86 -8.94 -13.37 5.66
N THR A 87 -8.80 -13.87 4.42
CA THR A 87 -9.89 -13.90 3.42
C THR A 87 -10.85 -15.11 3.50
N SER A 88 -10.71 -16.00 4.49
CA SER A 88 -11.76 -16.97 4.85
C SER A 88 -12.53 -16.42 6.06
N PRO A 89 -13.61 -15.61 5.91
CA PRO A 89 -14.90 -16.05 5.36
C PRO A 89 -15.75 -14.92 4.72
N ILE A 90 -15.19 -14.00 3.93
CA ILE A 90 -16.02 -12.94 3.28
C ILE A 90 -16.78 -13.50 2.07
N ASN A 91 -16.21 -14.49 1.37
CA ASN A 91 -16.91 -15.16 0.27
C ASN A 91 -18.13 -15.96 0.76
N ASP A 92 -18.13 -16.50 1.98
CA ASP A 92 -19.29 -17.20 2.54
C ASP A 92 -20.47 -16.26 2.86
N ILE A 93 -20.20 -14.98 3.15
CA ILE A 93 -21.25 -14.00 3.41
C ILE A 93 -21.91 -13.56 2.10
N LYS A 94 -21.13 -13.40 1.03
CA LYS A 94 -21.64 -13.06 -0.32
C LYS A 94 -22.42 -14.23 -0.94
N LEU A 95 -21.93 -15.46 -0.81
CA LEU A 95 -22.63 -16.67 -1.27
C LEU A 95 -23.93 -16.96 -0.49
N LYS A 96 -24.02 -16.59 0.79
CA LYS A 96 -25.27 -16.74 1.57
C LYS A 96 -26.32 -15.69 1.20
N THR A 97 -25.92 -14.46 0.86
CA THR A 97 -26.88 -13.40 0.50
C THR A 97 -27.42 -13.55 -0.92
N GLU A 98 -26.65 -14.13 -1.85
CA GLU A 98 -27.14 -14.45 -3.20
C GLU A 98 -28.09 -15.64 -3.23
N ASN A 99 -27.94 -16.64 -2.36
CA ASN A 99 -28.86 -17.77 -2.21
C ASN A 99 -30.15 -17.46 -1.41
N LEU A 100 -30.24 -16.27 -0.81
CA LEU A 100 -31.46 -15.77 -0.15
C LEU A 100 -32.37 -14.96 -1.09
N ARG A 101 -31.97 -14.80 -2.36
CA ARG A 101 -32.82 -14.26 -3.43
C ARG A 101 -33.28 -15.42 -4.32
N ILE A 102 -34.09 -16.30 -3.77
CA ILE A 102 -34.90 -17.24 -4.55
C ILE A 102 -36.35 -16.90 -4.22
N ASP A 103 -37.05 -16.45 -5.26
CA ASP A 103 -38.49 -16.17 -5.42
C ASP A 103 -39.17 -15.12 -4.51
#